data_AF-A0A292RXB7-F1
#
_entry.id   AF-A0A292RXB7-F1
#
_cell.length_a   1.000
_cell.length_b   1.000
_cell.length_c   1.000
_cell.angle_alpha   90.00
_cell.angle_beta   90.00
_cell.angle_gamma   90.00
#
_symmetry.space_group_name_H-M   'P 1'
#
loop_
_entity.id
_entity.type
_entity.pdbx_description
1 polymer ?
#
loop_
_entity_poly.entity_id
_entity_poly.type
_entity_poly.pdbx_seq_one_letter_code
_entity_poly.pdbx_strand_id
1 'polypeptide(L)'
;MTILYIYITIFTLYYIVLACSNLKPAKKIRDKYTNKDANICVVVYATGAARTLDNLLKQLKTQNYPKQRYTIYAILDRCEKSSDVTLQSDLDINVISINNLEPIGKSQAYSILAEKLSEAHNLDAYVFLDAKNYVDSDFLTNVNYYLTKYSVFMPMINYIQEDKPLTLLENIKATYSRYCAKFLYASRTRLKLANLINTDAFVIKKDILNKIESFEFQDKAAEIKYTIKLTNEGINPAFIDDLKVYTGISNYDSRIPSLSKRINIFWNNVTHCPNFLTQEYVCSLIQPNWLVCILAYALLLKHSYSFPFWVSYTTILITFITLALAFCISLMNVKLYAKEHLYLFAYPIYSIGHIIKNFPPIRGTRRLINKRHHKHNVEKMVTNIIVTDGKKDFQCQLELISDDGLARVKFINKGKTYITKNNHLRMVDAIKELTKKLDDYGLSLKICQCCKYFQPIVDGSTNMIKGCCNCKFQGRVEGDIIPTLVWNTCPRFEEQNIVELF
;
A
#
# COMPACT_ATOMS: atom_id res chain seq x y z
N MET A 1 -28.20 25.78 -10.18
CA MET A 1 -28.55 26.03 -8.77
C MET A 1 -29.56 25.02 -8.23
N THR A 2 -30.65 24.74 -8.94
CA THR A 2 -31.66 23.74 -8.53
C THR A 2 -31.07 22.35 -8.24
N ILE A 3 -30.27 21.80 -9.17
CA ILE A 3 -29.60 20.50 -8.99
C ILE A 3 -28.71 20.48 -7.75
N LEU A 4 -27.96 21.57 -7.52
CA LEU A 4 -27.07 21.71 -6.35
C LEU A 4 -27.85 21.70 -5.04
N TYR A 5 -28.99 22.40 -4.99
CA TYR A 5 -29.87 22.41 -3.81
C TYR A 5 -30.45 21.02 -3.54
N ILE A 6 -30.97 20.34 -4.56
CA ILE A 6 -31.53 18.98 -4.42
C ILE A 6 -30.45 18.02 -3.89
N TYR A 7 -29.27 18.04 -4.50
CA TYR A 7 -28.14 17.21 -4.10
C TYR A 7 -27.73 17.41 -2.63
N ILE A 8 -27.59 18.66 -2.19
CA ILE A 8 -27.22 18.97 -0.80
C ILE A 8 -28.33 18.62 0.18
N THR A 9 -29.59 18.79 -0.22
CA THR A 9 -30.74 18.45 0.63
C THR A 9 -30.82 16.94 0.85
N ILE A 10 -30.63 16.13 -0.19
CA ILE A 10 -30.54 14.66 -0.07
C ILE A 10 -29.38 14.28 0.86
N PHE A 11 -28.21 14.89 0.69
CA PHE A 11 -27.08 14.65 1.57
C PHE A 11 -27.37 15.03 3.03
N THR A 12 -28.06 16.15 3.25
CA THR A 12 -28.40 16.63 4.60
C THR A 12 -29.35 15.68 5.30
N LEU A 13 -30.39 15.21 4.60
CA LEU A 13 -31.31 14.19 5.11
C LEU A 13 -30.56 12.90 5.45
N TYR A 14 -29.70 12.43 4.54
CA TYR A 14 -28.87 11.25 4.75
C TYR A 14 -27.96 11.39 5.98
N TYR A 15 -27.31 12.55 6.13
CA TYR A 15 -26.44 12.84 7.26
C TYR A 15 -27.21 12.90 8.59
N ILE A 16 -28.43 13.45 8.60
CA ILE A 16 -29.31 13.44 9.78
C ILE A 16 -29.64 12.00 10.18
N VAL A 17 -29.99 11.12 9.23
CA VAL A 17 -30.27 9.71 9.51
C VAL A 17 -29.05 9.02 10.14
N LEU A 18 -27.83 9.30 9.65
CA LEU A 18 -26.59 8.80 10.25
C LEU A 18 -26.32 9.38 11.66
N ALA A 19 -26.58 10.66 11.87
CA ALA A 19 -26.43 11.33 13.17
C ALA A 19 -27.38 10.75 14.22
N CYS A 20 -28.65 10.60 13.86
CA CYS A 20 -29.68 10.05 14.74
C CYS A 20 -29.44 8.56 15.03
N SER A 21 -28.99 7.76 14.06
CA SER A 21 -28.72 6.33 14.30
C SER A 21 -27.57 6.09 15.28
N ASN A 22 -26.62 7.03 15.38
CA ASN A 22 -25.49 6.94 16.31
C ASN A 22 -25.82 7.33 17.76
N LEU A 23 -26.96 7.98 18.02
CA LEU A 23 -27.38 8.38 19.36
C LEU A 23 -27.67 7.19 20.28
N LYS A 24 -28.01 6.03 19.70
CA LYS A 24 -28.23 4.81 20.48
C LYS A 24 -26.89 4.34 21.05
N PRO A 25 -26.76 4.28 22.40
CA PRO A 25 -25.51 3.85 23.01
C PRO A 25 -25.15 2.47 22.48
N ALA A 26 -23.89 2.31 22.03
CA ALA A 26 -23.38 1.00 21.67
C ALA A 26 -23.51 0.11 22.91
N LYS A 27 -24.25 -1.00 22.78
CA LYS A 27 -24.30 -2.01 23.84
C LYS A 27 -22.89 -2.55 23.98
N LYS A 28 -22.14 -2.06 24.97
CA LYS A 28 -20.89 -2.68 25.40
C LYS A 28 -21.27 -4.08 25.85
N ILE A 29 -20.90 -5.08 25.06
CA ILE A 29 -21.14 -6.47 25.42
C ILE A 29 -20.18 -6.77 26.56
N ARG A 30 -20.71 -6.74 27.79
CA ARG A 30 -19.94 -7.03 29.02
C ARG A 30 -19.42 -8.47 29.03
N ASP A 31 -20.21 -9.40 28.49
CA ASP A 31 -19.87 -10.82 28.42
C ASP A 31 -19.93 -11.30 26.96
N LYS A 32 -18.77 -11.36 26.31
CA LYS A 32 -18.63 -11.87 24.94
C LYS A 32 -18.58 -13.40 24.99
N TYR A 33 -19.71 -14.02 25.29
CA TYR A 33 -19.84 -15.46 25.28
C TYR A 33 -20.17 -15.96 23.87
N THR A 34 -19.48 -17.02 23.45
CA THR A 34 -19.73 -17.74 22.20
C THR A 34 -19.95 -19.21 22.52
N ASN A 35 -21.04 -19.80 22.02
CA ASN A 35 -21.34 -21.22 22.22
C ASN A 35 -20.37 -22.15 21.48
N LYS A 36 -19.72 -21.65 20.42
CA LYS A 36 -18.79 -22.40 19.58
C LYS A 36 -17.58 -21.53 19.23
N ASP A 37 -16.39 -22.12 19.35
CA ASP A 37 -15.15 -21.51 18.89
C ASP A 37 -14.94 -21.83 17.41
N ALA A 38 -14.79 -20.78 16.62
CA ALA A 38 -14.47 -20.87 15.20
C ALA A 38 -13.00 -21.24 14.99
N ASN A 39 -12.71 -22.01 13.95
CA ASN A 39 -11.35 -22.24 13.50
C ASN A 39 -10.89 -21.06 12.62
N ILE A 40 -9.87 -20.33 13.06
CA ILE A 40 -9.46 -19.05 12.46
C ILE A 40 -8.09 -19.19 11.78
N CYS A 41 -7.99 -18.81 10.51
CA CYS A 41 -6.70 -18.62 9.84
C CYS A 41 -6.30 -17.15 9.90
N VAL A 42 -5.22 -16.84 10.62
CA VAL A 42 -4.66 -15.49 10.68
C VAL A 42 -3.59 -15.34 9.62
N VAL A 43 -3.80 -14.43 8.69
CA VAL A 43 -2.93 -14.15 7.56
C VAL A 43 -2.22 -12.83 7.79
N VAL A 44 -0.91 -12.87 7.96
CA VAL A 44 -0.05 -11.69 8.14
C VAL A 44 0.73 -11.45 6.86
N TYR A 45 0.52 -10.30 6.22
CA TYR A 45 1.28 -9.90 5.04
C TYR A 45 2.40 -8.94 5.41
N ALA A 46 3.63 -9.26 4.99
CA ALA A 46 4.81 -8.44 5.19
C ALA A 46 5.49 -8.13 3.85
N THR A 47 6.00 -6.91 3.71
CA THR A 47 6.83 -6.48 2.56
C THR A 47 8.02 -5.64 3.02
N GLY A 48 9.14 -5.71 2.29
CA GLY A 48 10.30 -4.85 2.51
C GLY A 48 10.99 -5.06 3.86
N ALA A 49 11.10 -4.02 4.68
CA ALA A 49 11.93 -4.06 5.89
C ALA A 49 11.30 -4.80 7.09
N ALA A 50 10.01 -5.15 7.04
CA ALA A 50 9.26 -6.00 7.98
C ALA A 50 9.60 -5.90 9.49
N ARG A 51 10.03 -4.74 9.99
CA ARG A 51 10.61 -4.59 11.35
C ARG A 51 9.64 -4.92 12.49
N THR A 52 8.35 -4.76 12.25
CA THR A 52 7.27 -4.96 13.23
C THR A 52 6.62 -6.34 13.16
N LEU A 53 7.01 -7.16 12.17
CA LEU A 53 6.44 -8.49 11.96
C LEU A 53 6.61 -9.38 13.21
N ASP A 54 7.81 -9.43 13.77
CA ASP A 54 8.11 -10.27 14.93
C ASP A 54 7.25 -9.90 16.15
N ASN A 55 6.96 -8.62 16.34
CA ASN A 55 6.12 -8.14 17.42
C ASN A 55 4.68 -8.62 17.25
N LEU A 56 4.13 -8.49 16.03
CA LEU A 56 2.78 -8.96 15.74
C LEU A 56 2.68 -10.48 15.88
N LEU A 57 3.67 -11.24 15.40
CA LEU A 57 3.69 -12.70 15.54
C LEU A 57 3.75 -13.13 17.02
N LYS A 58 4.56 -12.46 17.85
CA LYS A 58 4.58 -12.70 19.31
C LYS A 58 3.23 -12.39 19.97
N GLN A 59 2.56 -11.31 19.56
CA GLN A 59 1.22 -10.96 20.06
C GLN A 59 0.15 -11.98 19.63
N LEU A 60 0.25 -12.51 18.41
CA LEU A 60 -0.65 -13.55 17.90
C LEU A 60 -0.39 -14.91 18.56
N LYS A 61 0.85 -15.23 18.92
CA LYS A 61 1.18 -16.43 19.71
C LYS A 61 0.69 -16.35 21.15
N THR A 62 0.55 -15.16 21.72
CA THR A 62 0.12 -14.95 23.12
C THR A 62 -1.37 -14.61 23.25
N GLN A 63 -2.17 -14.87 22.21
CA GLN A 63 -3.61 -14.68 22.25
C GLN A 63 -4.31 -15.60 23.25
N ASN A 64 -5.34 -15.05 23.92
CA ASN A 64 -6.27 -15.74 24.81
C ASN A 64 -7.33 -16.54 24.03
N TYR A 65 -6.87 -17.37 23.09
CA TYR A 65 -7.71 -18.21 22.24
C TYR A 65 -7.07 -19.61 22.11
N PRO A 66 -7.85 -20.71 22.05
CA PRO A 66 -7.28 -22.06 22.02
C PRO A 66 -6.32 -22.27 20.84
N LYS A 67 -5.07 -22.68 21.09
CA LYS A 67 -4.01 -22.82 20.06
C LYS A 67 -4.38 -23.76 18.92
N GLN A 68 -5.19 -24.78 19.20
CA GLN A 68 -5.67 -25.73 18.20
C GLN A 68 -6.73 -25.15 17.25
N ARG A 69 -7.34 -24.02 17.62
CA ARG A 69 -8.45 -23.36 16.90
C ARG A 69 -7.99 -22.20 16.03
N TYR A 70 -6.68 -21.95 15.94
CA TYR A 70 -6.19 -20.98 14.97
C TYR A 70 -4.81 -21.34 14.45
N THR A 71 -4.55 -20.92 13.21
CA THR A 71 -3.28 -21.12 12.54
C THR A 71 -2.78 -19.78 12.01
N ILE A 72 -1.48 -19.51 12.15
CA ILE A 72 -0.87 -18.28 11.65
C ILE A 72 -0.16 -18.57 10.33
N TYR A 73 -0.48 -17.82 9.29
CA TYR A 73 0.22 -17.79 8.01
C TYR A 73 0.91 -16.44 7.84
N ALA A 74 2.24 -16.44 7.78
CA ALA A 74 3.02 -15.26 7.50
C ALA A 74 3.45 -15.30 6.02
N ILE A 75 2.93 -14.36 5.21
CA ILE A 75 3.33 -14.20 3.82
C ILE A 75 4.40 -13.12 3.74
N LEU A 76 5.60 -13.52 3.33
CA LEU A 76 6.77 -12.65 3.19
C LEU A 76 6.97 -12.35 1.70
N ASP A 77 6.59 -11.14 1.30
CA ASP A 77 6.67 -10.69 -0.10
C ASP A 77 7.86 -9.73 -0.22
N ARG A 78 9.01 -10.27 -0.67
CA ARG A 78 10.29 -9.55 -0.78
C ARG A 78 10.69 -8.85 0.53
N CYS A 79 10.94 -9.63 1.57
CA CYS A 79 11.44 -9.11 2.84
C CYS A 79 12.98 -9.12 2.90
N GLU A 80 13.61 -7.98 3.23
CA GLU A 80 15.07 -7.81 3.15
C GLU A 80 15.83 -8.42 4.34
N LYS A 81 15.14 -8.68 5.46
CA LYS A 81 15.79 -9.00 6.76
C LYS A 81 15.06 -10.01 7.65
N SER A 82 13.90 -10.55 7.24
CA SER A 82 13.34 -11.69 7.96
C SER A 82 14.22 -12.89 7.62
N SER A 83 14.97 -13.40 8.59
CA SER A 83 15.62 -14.69 8.38
C SER A 83 14.50 -15.73 8.37
N ASP A 84 14.04 -16.12 7.18
CA ASP A 84 12.98 -17.11 6.98
C ASP A 84 13.21 -18.37 7.87
N VAL A 85 14.47 -18.68 8.15
CA VAL A 85 14.94 -19.75 9.04
C VAL A 85 14.50 -19.58 10.50
N THR A 86 14.55 -18.37 11.10
CA THR A 86 14.12 -18.19 12.51
C THR A 86 12.60 -18.26 12.65
N LEU A 87 11.86 -17.80 11.65
CA LEU A 87 10.40 -17.86 11.65
C LEU A 87 9.87 -19.27 11.34
N GLN A 88 10.56 -20.05 10.50
CA GLN A 88 10.22 -21.46 10.24
C GLN A 88 10.58 -22.40 11.41
N SER A 89 11.54 -22.01 12.25
CA SER A 89 11.90 -22.75 13.46
C SER A 89 10.76 -22.79 14.49
N ASP A 90 9.84 -21.83 14.41
CA ASP A 90 8.65 -21.77 15.23
C ASP A 90 7.56 -22.70 14.67
N LEU A 91 7.41 -23.88 15.29
CA LEU A 91 6.46 -24.93 14.89
C LEU A 91 4.99 -24.47 14.74
N ASP A 92 4.63 -23.30 15.27
CA ASP A 92 3.27 -22.76 15.29
C ASP A 92 2.97 -21.75 14.16
N ILE A 93 3.94 -21.42 13.29
CA ILE A 93 3.79 -20.43 12.22
C ILE A 93 4.10 -21.05 10.86
N ASN A 94 3.16 -20.93 9.91
CA ASN A 94 3.36 -21.30 8.53
C ASN A 94 3.90 -20.10 7.73
N VAL A 95 5.14 -20.17 7.29
CA VAL A 95 5.77 -19.09 6.50
C VAL A 95 5.67 -19.40 5.01
N ILE A 96 5.17 -18.43 4.23
CA ILE A 96 5.16 -18.47 2.76
C ILE A 96 6.06 -17.35 2.27
N SER A 97 7.27 -17.71 1.84
CA SER A 97 8.25 -16.77 1.30
C SER A 97 8.11 -16.68 -0.22
N ILE A 98 7.89 -15.48 -0.74
CA ILE A 98 7.77 -15.20 -2.17
C ILE A 98 9.03 -14.43 -2.59
N ASN A 99 9.92 -15.14 -3.27
CA ASN A 99 11.23 -14.63 -3.70
C ASN A 99 11.24 -14.25 -5.19
N ASN A 100 10.24 -13.48 -5.62
CA ASN A 100 10.17 -12.95 -6.98
C ASN A 100 10.98 -11.65 -7.13
N LEU A 101 11.36 -11.33 -8.38
CA LEU A 101 12.06 -10.08 -8.73
C LEU A 101 11.26 -8.82 -8.35
N GLU A 102 9.93 -8.88 -8.49
CA GLU A 102 8.98 -7.86 -8.09
C GLU A 102 8.01 -8.40 -7.03
N PRO A 103 7.58 -7.56 -6.06
CA PRO A 103 6.60 -7.99 -5.08
C PRO A 103 5.27 -8.28 -5.77
N ILE A 104 4.65 -9.41 -5.45
CA ILE A 104 3.40 -9.85 -6.09
C ILE A 104 2.19 -9.04 -5.60
N GLY A 105 2.30 -8.42 -4.42
CA GLY A 105 1.27 -7.60 -3.81
C GLY A 105 0.21 -8.40 -3.05
N LYS A 106 -0.53 -7.70 -2.16
CA LYS A 106 -1.55 -8.26 -1.27
C LYS A 106 -2.62 -9.08 -2.02
N SER A 107 -3.05 -8.59 -3.18
CA SER A 107 -4.10 -9.23 -3.98
C SER A 107 -3.74 -10.67 -4.33
N GLN A 108 -2.57 -10.87 -4.95
CA GLN A 108 -2.13 -12.17 -5.42
C GLN A 108 -1.71 -13.06 -4.25
N ALA A 109 -1.03 -12.49 -3.25
CA ALA A 109 -0.65 -13.19 -2.02
C ALA A 109 -1.86 -13.81 -1.31
N TYR A 110 -2.94 -13.04 -1.12
CA TYR A 110 -4.15 -13.55 -0.49
C TYR A 110 -4.88 -14.55 -1.36
N SER A 111 -4.88 -14.39 -2.68
CA SER A 111 -5.48 -15.39 -3.60
C SER A 111 -4.76 -16.74 -3.54
N ILE A 112 -3.42 -16.75 -3.60
CA ILE A 112 -2.63 -18.00 -3.50
C ILE A 112 -2.93 -18.73 -2.19
N LEU A 113 -3.01 -17.99 -1.07
CA LEU A 113 -3.30 -18.61 0.22
C LEU A 113 -4.75 -19.11 0.29
N ALA A 114 -5.71 -18.34 -0.21
CA ALA A 114 -7.11 -18.73 -0.23
C ALA A 114 -7.34 -19.98 -1.08
N GLU A 115 -6.68 -20.07 -2.24
CA GLU A 115 -6.69 -21.26 -3.10
C GLU A 115 -6.13 -22.47 -2.36
N LYS A 116 -4.95 -22.33 -1.73
CA LYS A 116 -4.32 -23.40 -0.94
C LYS A 116 -5.19 -23.90 0.22
N LEU A 117 -5.99 -23.02 0.82
CA LEU A 117 -6.84 -23.33 1.98
C LEU A 117 -8.32 -23.53 1.62
N SER A 118 -8.66 -23.51 0.33
CA SER A 118 -10.03 -23.66 -0.17
C SER A 118 -10.61 -25.03 0.18
N GLU A 119 -9.79 -26.08 0.14
CA GLU A 119 -10.18 -27.47 0.45
C GLU A 119 -10.17 -27.80 1.95
N ALA A 120 -9.57 -26.94 2.80
CA ALA A 120 -9.43 -27.21 4.23
C ALA A 120 -10.79 -27.18 4.97
N HIS A 121 -11.38 -28.33 5.26
CA HIS A 121 -12.72 -28.41 5.90
C HIS A 121 -12.78 -27.82 7.32
N ASN A 122 -11.65 -27.78 8.03
CA ASN A 122 -11.58 -27.30 9.42
C ASN A 122 -11.28 -25.80 9.53
N LEU A 123 -11.75 -24.97 8.59
CA LEU A 123 -11.48 -23.54 8.59
C LEU A 123 -12.77 -22.73 8.43
N ASP A 124 -13.10 -21.89 9.41
CA ASP A 124 -14.34 -21.11 9.40
C ASP A 124 -14.15 -19.68 8.87
N ALA A 125 -13.00 -19.05 9.14
CA ALA A 125 -12.76 -17.66 8.78
C ALA A 125 -11.28 -17.30 8.60
N TYR A 126 -11.04 -16.28 7.78
CA TYR A 126 -9.75 -15.65 7.59
C TYR A 126 -9.70 -14.28 8.27
N VAL A 127 -8.59 -13.99 8.93
CA VAL A 127 -8.26 -12.69 9.51
C VAL A 127 -7.02 -12.17 8.81
N PHE A 128 -7.17 -11.13 7.99
CA PHE A 128 -6.06 -10.53 7.27
C PHE A 128 -5.51 -9.34 8.05
N LEU A 129 -4.20 -9.32 8.27
CA LEU A 129 -3.47 -8.27 8.97
C LEU A 129 -2.19 -7.91 8.18
N ASP A 130 -1.84 -6.62 8.20
CA ASP A 130 -0.55 -6.13 7.75
C ASP A 130 0.50 -6.27 8.88
N ALA A 131 1.74 -6.57 8.55
CA ALA A 131 2.85 -6.74 9.51
C ALA A 131 3.13 -5.50 10.36
N LYS A 132 2.63 -4.33 9.96
CA LYS A 132 2.70 -3.06 10.70
C LYS A 132 1.66 -2.91 11.80
N ASN A 133 0.71 -3.84 11.90
CA ASN A 133 -0.35 -3.81 12.88
C ASN A 133 0.10 -4.38 14.23
N TYR A 134 -0.59 -3.98 15.29
CA TYR A 134 -0.51 -4.55 16.64
C TYR A 134 -1.91 -4.91 17.11
N VAL A 135 -2.01 -5.96 17.92
CA VAL A 135 -3.28 -6.48 18.42
C VAL A 135 -3.26 -6.69 19.92
N ASP A 136 -4.43 -6.54 20.56
CA ASP A 136 -4.63 -6.85 21.98
C ASP A 136 -4.66 -8.37 22.22
N SER A 137 -4.41 -8.82 23.45
CA SER A 137 -4.35 -10.26 23.80
C SER A 137 -5.68 -11.02 23.65
N ASP A 138 -6.81 -10.31 23.66
CA ASP A 138 -8.16 -10.84 23.50
C ASP A 138 -8.71 -10.66 22.07
N PHE A 139 -7.85 -10.27 21.12
CA PHE A 139 -8.26 -9.95 19.75
C PHE A 139 -8.96 -11.13 19.05
N LEU A 140 -8.39 -12.34 19.08
CA LEU A 140 -9.01 -13.51 18.43
C LEU A 140 -10.33 -13.94 19.10
N THR A 141 -10.43 -13.83 20.42
CA THR A 141 -11.67 -14.07 21.18
C THR A 141 -12.77 -13.11 20.73
N ASN A 142 -12.41 -11.83 20.56
CA ASN A 142 -13.31 -10.81 20.05
C ASN A 142 -13.72 -11.08 18.60
N VAL A 143 -12.78 -11.50 17.74
CA VAL A 143 -13.06 -11.92 16.37
C VAL A 143 -14.07 -13.06 16.34
N ASN A 144 -13.86 -14.12 17.14
CA ASN A 144 -14.78 -15.25 17.24
C ASN A 144 -16.20 -14.80 17.60
N TYR A 145 -16.32 -13.89 18.57
CA TYR A 145 -17.60 -13.30 18.93
C TYR A 145 -18.30 -12.58 17.76
N TYR A 146 -17.58 -11.73 17.01
CA TYR A 146 -18.18 -10.99 15.90
C TYR A 146 -18.46 -11.85 14.65
N LEU A 147 -17.76 -12.97 14.47
CA LEU A 147 -18.05 -13.96 13.43
C LEU A 147 -19.46 -14.57 13.58
N THR A 148 -20.02 -14.60 14.80
CA THR A 148 -21.41 -15.04 15.02
C THR A 148 -22.44 -14.03 14.47
N LYS A 149 -22.06 -12.76 14.29
CA LYS A 149 -22.97 -11.67 13.91
C LYS A 149 -22.79 -11.19 12.47
N TYR A 150 -21.56 -11.21 11.98
CA TYR A 150 -21.20 -10.63 10.69
C TYR A 150 -20.37 -11.61 9.88
N SER A 151 -20.61 -11.63 8.57
CA SER A 151 -19.86 -12.49 7.64
C SER A 151 -18.54 -11.83 7.19
N VAL A 152 -18.53 -10.50 7.10
CA VAL A 152 -17.36 -9.68 6.79
C VAL A 152 -17.36 -8.47 7.71
N PHE A 153 -16.24 -8.19 8.36
CA PHE A 153 -16.12 -7.01 9.20
C PHE A 153 -14.69 -6.48 9.32
N MET A 154 -14.59 -5.18 9.62
CA MET A 154 -13.34 -4.47 9.81
C MET A 154 -13.21 -4.02 11.26
N PRO A 155 -12.03 -4.20 11.87
CA PRO A 155 -11.72 -3.64 13.18
C PRO A 155 -11.56 -2.11 13.11
N MET A 156 -11.66 -1.48 14.28
CA MET A 156 -11.22 -0.11 14.50
C MET A 156 -9.70 -0.03 14.46
N ILE A 157 -9.20 0.72 13.47
CA ILE A 157 -7.77 1.06 13.40
C ILE A 157 -7.50 2.29 14.26
N ASN A 158 -6.67 2.12 15.28
CA ASN A 158 -6.18 3.18 16.15
C ASN A 158 -4.74 3.53 15.80
N TYR A 159 -4.51 4.80 15.48
CA TYR A 159 -3.16 5.30 15.23
C TYR A 159 -2.47 5.60 16.55
N ILE A 160 -1.35 4.91 16.78
CA ILE A 160 -0.54 5.07 17.98
C ILE A 160 0.73 5.85 17.69
N GLN A 161 1.31 6.38 18.76
CA GLN A 161 2.64 6.94 18.75
C GLN A 161 3.67 5.82 18.64
N GLU A 162 4.66 5.99 17.78
CA GLU A 162 5.84 5.12 17.70
C GLU A 162 6.94 5.71 18.60
N ASP A 163 8.04 6.19 18.03
CA ASP A 163 9.22 6.63 18.81
C ASP A 163 9.14 8.11 19.24
N LYS A 164 8.37 8.94 18.54
CA LYS A 164 8.33 10.40 18.73
C LYS A 164 6.90 10.88 18.97
N PRO A 165 6.70 11.95 19.77
CA PRO A 165 5.38 12.52 19.97
C PRO A 165 4.76 12.94 18.64
N LEU A 166 3.46 12.70 18.51
CA LEU A 166 2.71 13.04 17.31
C LEU A 166 2.82 14.54 17.03
N THR A 167 3.20 14.89 15.81
CA THR A 167 3.16 16.27 15.33
C THR A 167 1.71 16.79 15.29
N LEU A 168 1.54 18.11 15.21
CA LEU A 168 0.21 18.72 15.08
C LEU A 168 -0.56 18.15 13.86
N LEU A 169 0.13 17.92 12.76
CA LEU A 169 -0.45 17.35 11.53
C LEU A 169 -0.93 15.90 11.72
N GLU A 170 -0.14 15.10 12.42
CA GLU A 170 -0.44 13.70 12.74
C GLU A 170 -1.63 13.58 13.69
N ASN A 171 -1.71 14.46 14.71
CA ASN A 171 -2.86 14.55 15.59
C ASN A 171 -4.15 14.91 14.83
N ILE A 172 -4.09 15.83 13.86
CA ILE A 172 -5.23 16.16 12.99
C ILE A 172 -5.69 14.94 12.19
N LYS A 173 -4.76 14.20 11.56
CA LYS A 173 -5.08 13.00 10.78
C LYS A 173 -5.69 11.89 11.64
N ALA A 174 -5.05 11.56 12.76
CA ALA A 174 -5.51 10.53 13.68
C ALA A 174 -6.92 10.85 14.23
N THR A 175 -7.14 12.11 14.61
CA THR A 175 -8.44 12.56 15.13
C THR A 175 -9.53 12.49 14.08
N TYR A 176 -9.25 12.93 12.84
CA TYR A 176 -10.22 12.85 11.75
C TYR A 176 -10.58 11.40 11.41
N SER A 177 -9.59 10.51 11.35
CA SER A 177 -9.86 9.09 11.10
C SER A 177 -10.70 8.45 12.21
N ARG A 178 -10.41 8.77 13.48
CA ARG A 178 -11.22 8.31 14.62
C ARG A 178 -12.64 8.87 14.60
N TYR A 179 -12.82 10.13 14.20
CA TYR A 179 -14.15 10.71 13.97
C TYR A 179 -14.92 9.93 12.90
N CYS A 180 -14.31 9.68 11.74
CA CYS A 180 -14.93 8.89 10.66
C CYS A 180 -15.30 7.47 11.12
N ALA A 181 -14.42 6.80 11.87
CA ALA A 181 -14.66 5.45 12.37
C ALA A 181 -15.84 5.39 13.34
N LYS A 182 -15.82 6.23 14.38
CA LYS A 182 -16.82 6.23 15.45
C LYS A 182 -18.16 6.86 15.08
N PHE A 183 -18.17 7.73 14.07
CA PHE A 183 -19.39 8.31 13.56
C PHE A 183 -19.84 7.61 12.28
N LEU A 184 -19.18 7.85 11.15
CA LEU A 184 -19.66 7.40 9.84
C LEU A 184 -19.75 5.87 9.77
N TYR A 185 -18.67 5.15 10.06
CA TYR A 185 -18.66 3.68 9.90
C TYR A 185 -19.52 2.98 10.94
N ALA A 186 -19.51 3.47 12.17
CA ALA A 186 -20.37 2.96 13.23
C ALA A 186 -21.88 3.21 12.94
N SER A 187 -22.26 4.38 12.41
CA SER A 187 -23.64 4.68 12.00
C SER A 187 -24.08 3.79 10.85
N ARG A 188 -23.25 3.62 9.83
CA ARG A 188 -23.53 2.74 8.68
C ARG A 188 -23.77 1.30 9.14
N THR A 189 -22.91 0.77 10.01
CA THR A 189 -23.06 -0.58 10.55
C THR A 189 -24.39 -0.75 11.30
N ARG A 190 -24.79 0.22 12.12
CA ARG A 190 -26.08 0.18 12.84
C ARG A 190 -27.28 0.18 11.90
N LEU A 191 -27.19 0.86 10.78
CA LEU A 191 -28.22 0.90 9.74
C LEU A 191 -28.15 -0.28 8.77
N LYS A 192 -27.25 -1.25 8.99
CA LYS A 192 -26.97 -2.37 8.08
C LYS A 192 -26.55 -1.91 6.67
N LEU A 193 -25.83 -0.78 6.59
CA LEU A 193 -25.23 -0.24 5.38
C LEU A 193 -23.77 -0.68 5.25
N ALA A 194 -23.30 -0.85 4.01
CA ALA A 194 -21.97 -1.36 3.69
C ALA A 194 -20.85 -0.39 4.04
N ASN A 195 -19.80 -0.85 4.72
CA ASN A 195 -18.59 -0.05 4.91
C ASN A 195 -17.52 -0.42 3.88
N LEU A 196 -16.66 0.55 3.56
CA LEU A 196 -15.50 0.30 2.70
C LEU A 196 -14.57 -0.70 3.39
N ILE A 197 -14.20 -1.77 2.69
CA ILE A 197 -13.21 -2.72 3.18
C ILE A 197 -11.85 -2.08 3.30
N ASN A 198 -11.15 -2.39 4.38
CA ASN A 198 -9.77 -1.97 4.59
C ASN A 198 -8.84 -3.16 4.50
N THR A 199 -7.97 -3.17 3.48
CA THR A 199 -7.05 -4.30 3.21
C THR A 199 -5.92 -4.44 4.22
N ASP A 200 -5.72 -3.43 5.07
CA ASP A 200 -4.74 -3.49 6.15
C ASP A 200 -5.22 -4.36 7.32
N ALA A 201 -6.53 -4.42 7.57
CA ALA A 201 -7.11 -5.26 8.60
C ALA A 201 -8.58 -5.55 8.30
N PHE A 202 -8.93 -6.81 8.05
CA PHE A 202 -10.33 -7.24 7.90
C PHE A 202 -10.49 -8.74 8.16
N VAL A 203 -11.73 -9.14 8.46
CA VAL A 203 -12.12 -10.53 8.71
C VAL A 203 -13.21 -10.94 7.73
N ILE A 204 -13.09 -12.14 7.17
CA ILE A 204 -14.04 -12.71 6.21
C ILE A 204 -14.24 -14.20 6.48
N LYS A 205 -15.50 -14.66 6.49
CA LYS A 205 -15.83 -16.08 6.56
C LYS A 205 -15.35 -16.82 5.32
N LYS A 206 -14.89 -18.06 5.49
CA LYS A 206 -14.40 -18.90 4.39
C LYS A 206 -15.46 -19.08 3.29
N ASP A 207 -16.70 -19.38 3.66
CA ASP A 207 -17.79 -19.60 2.70
C ASP A 207 -18.02 -18.38 1.78
N ILE A 208 -17.89 -17.18 2.34
CA ILE A 208 -18.03 -15.94 1.59
C ILE A 208 -16.84 -15.74 0.64
N LEU A 209 -15.63 -16.02 1.13
CA LEU A 209 -14.45 -15.88 0.30
C LEU A 209 -14.48 -16.83 -0.90
N ASN A 210 -14.85 -18.09 -0.67
CA ASN A 210 -14.99 -19.10 -1.71
C ASN A 210 -16.05 -18.72 -2.75
N LYS A 211 -17.09 -17.99 -2.36
CA LYS A 211 -18.13 -17.49 -3.30
C LYS A 211 -17.63 -16.37 -4.21
N ILE A 212 -16.68 -15.57 -3.75
CA ILE A 212 -16.22 -14.35 -4.44
C ILE A 212 -15.00 -14.64 -5.31
N GLU A 213 -14.21 -15.67 -4.97
CA GLU A 213 -13.05 -16.25 -5.68
C GLU A 213 -11.87 -15.31 -5.99
N SER A 214 -12.06 -13.99 -6.07
CA SER A 214 -11.01 -13.05 -6.44
C SER A 214 -10.84 -11.92 -5.43
N PHE A 215 -9.61 -11.71 -4.99
CA PHE A 215 -9.18 -10.51 -4.30
C PHE A 215 -8.67 -9.47 -5.31
N GLU A 216 -9.17 -8.23 -5.20
CA GLU A 216 -8.71 -7.08 -5.98
C GLU A 216 -8.29 -5.94 -5.03
N PHE A 217 -7.01 -5.92 -4.63
CA PHE A 217 -6.48 -5.02 -3.59
C PHE A 217 -5.29 -4.17 -4.03
N GLN A 218 -5.21 -3.86 -5.32
CA GLN A 218 -4.11 -3.06 -5.88
C GLN A 218 -4.11 -1.62 -5.35
N ASP A 219 -5.30 -1.02 -5.21
CA ASP A 219 -5.51 0.38 -4.85
C ASP A 219 -6.81 0.56 -4.04
N LYS A 220 -6.99 1.74 -3.42
CA LYS A 220 -8.28 2.14 -2.81
C LYS A 220 -9.47 2.08 -3.75
N ALA A 221 -9.26 2.27 -5.05
CA ALA A 221 -10.32 2.09 -6.04
C ALA A 221 -10.70 0.62 -6.20
N ALA A 222 -9.74 -0.30 -6.07
CA ALA A 222 -9.96 -1.74 -6.07
C ALA A 222 -10.71 -2.17 -4.79
N GLU A 223 -10.39 -1.58 -3.63
CA GLU A 223 -11.17 -1.80 -2.39
C GLU A 223 -12.66 -1.42 -2.56
N ILE A 224 -12.95 -0.31 -3.26
CA ILE A 224 -14.34 0.08 -3.58
C ILE A 224 -15.00 -0.97 -4.48
N LYS A 225 -14.32 -1.42 -5.53
CA LYS A 225 -14.85 -2.46 -6.44
C LYS A 225 -15.12 -3.76 -5.71
N TYR A 226 -14.19 -4.19 -4.85
CA TYR A 226 -14.36 -5.39 -4.03
C TYR A 226 -15.54 -5.24 -3.06
N THR A 227 -15.71 -4.06 -2.48
CA THR A 227 -16.88 -3.76 -1.63
C THR A 227 -18.19 -3.83 -2.44
N ILE A 228 -18.23 -3.29 -3.67
CA ILE A 228 -19.40 -3.41 -4.57
C ILE A 228 -19.69 -4.88 -4.91
N LYS A 229 -18.66 -5.69 -5.16
CA LYS A 229 -18.81 -7.13 -5.43
C LYS A 229 -19.47 -7.85 -4.26
N LEU A 230 -19.07 -7.53 -3.04
CA LEU A 230 -19.71 -8.05 -1.82
C LEU A 230 -21.16 -7.62 -1.66
N THR A 231 -21.45 -6.32 -1.87
CA THR A 231 -22.82 -5.82 -1.71
C THR A 231 -23.76 -6.39 -2.77
N ASN A 232 -23.27 -6.66 -3.98
CA ASN A 232 -24.04 -7.33 -5.04
C ASN A 232 -24.53 -8.70 -4.59
N GLU A 233 -23.70 -9.45 -3.86
CA GLU A 233 -24.05 -10.73 -3.26
C GLU A 233 -24.92 -10.60 -1.99
N GLY A 234 -25.35 -9.39 -1.63
CA GLY A 234 -26.15 -9.10 -0.44
C GLY A 234 -25.35 -9.13 0.87
N ILE A 235 -24.02 -9.13 0.78
CA ILE A 235 -23.13 -9.23 1.93
C ILE A 235 -22.77 -7.82 2.40
N ASN A 236 -23.00 -7.55 3.68
CA ASN A 236 -22.77 -6.25 4.28
C ASN A 236 -21.45 -6.24 5.09
N PRO A 237 -20.39 -5.54 4.63
CA PRO A 237 -19.18 -5.36 5.43
C PRO A 237 -19.42 -4.41 6.61
N ALA A 238 -19.32 -4.95 7.81
CA ALA A 238 -19.56 -4.22 9.06
C ALA A 238 -18.28 -3.57 9.61
N PHE A 239 -18.43 -2.49 10.36
CA PHE A 239 -17.35 -1.88 11.14
C PHE A 239 -17.59 -2.09 12.63
N ILE A 240 -16.56 -2.52 13.35
CA ILE A 240 -16.63 -2.88 14.77
C ILE A 240 -15.74 -1.95 15.61
N ASP A 241 -16.36 -1.03 16.36
CA ASP A 241 -15.67 -0.07 17.24
C ASP A 241 -14.91 -0.75 18.40
N ASP A 242 -15.48 -1.84 18.94
CA ASP A 242 -14.92 -2.54 20.10
C ASP A 242 -13.73 -3.46 19.74
N LEU A 243 -13.55 -3.81 18.46
CA LEU A 243 -12.46 -4.66 17.99
C LEU A 243 -11.32 -3.77 17.52
N LYS A 244 -10.23 -3.69 18.30
CA LYS A 244 -9.15 -2.73 18.05
C LYS A 244 -7.96 -3.38 17.38
N VAL A 245 -7.40 -2.66 16.43
CA VAL A 245 -6.09 -2.91 15.83
C VAL A 245 -5.32 -1.61 15.90
N TYR A 246 -4.04 -1.65 16.26
CA TYR A 246 -3.20 -0.46 16.35
C TYR A 246 -2.19 -0.44 15.21
N THR A 247 -1.86 0.75 14.71
CA THR A 247 -0.81 0.95 13.71
C THR A 247 -0.10 2.26 14.00
N GLY A 248 1.18 2.35 13.63
CA GLY A 248 1.89 3.62 13.66
C GLY A 248 1.26 4.67 12.74
N ILE A 249 1.27 5.94 13.16
CA ILE A 249 0.77 7.06 12.35
C ILE A 249 1.58 7.27 11.06
N SER A 250 2.84 6.83 11.06
CA SER A 250 3.72 6.85 9.88
C SER A 250 3.10 6.10 8.71
N ASN A 251 2.32 5.05 9.02
CA ASN A 251 1.60 4.22 8.07
C ASN A 251 0.17 4.70 7.78
N TYR A 252 -0.19 5.92 8.18
CA TYR A 252 -1.51 6.50 7.90
C TYR A 252 -1.78 6.56 6.40
N ASP A 253 -2.79 5.81 5.95
CA ASP A 253 -3.22 5.87 4.57
C ASP A 253 -4.12 7.08 4.34
N SER A 254 -3.54 8.16 3.80
CA SER A 254 -4.29 9.35 3.38
C SER A 254 -4.89 9.23 1.97
N ARG A 255 -4.73 8.09 1.29
CA ARG A 255 -5.24 7.93 -0.07
C ARG A 255 -6.77 7.82 0.00
N ILE A 256 -7.43 8.88 -0.43
CA ILE A 256 -8.85 8.86 -0.75
C ILE A 256 -8.92 8.82 -2.28
N PRO A 257 -9.68 7.88 -2.89
CA PRO A 257 -9.83 7.86 -4.34
C PRO A 257 -10.37 9.21 -4.81
N SER A 258 -9.82 9.72 -5.92
CA SER A 258 -10.20 11.04 -6.43
C SER A 258 -11.70 11.12 -6.69
N LEU A 259 -12.28 12.32 -6.55
CA LEU A 259 -13.69 12.53 -6.82
C LEU A 259 -14.07 12.07 -8.24
N SER A 260 -13.19 12.30 -9.23
CA SER A 260 -13.38 11.81 -10.60
C SER A 260 -13.48 10.28 -10.69
N LYS A 261 -12.62 9.55 -9.96
CA LYS A 261 -12.69 8.08 -9.91
C LYS A 261 -13.98 7.61 -9.23
N ARG A 262 -14.37 8.24 -8.12
CA ARG A 262 -15.61 7.93 -7.39
C ARG A 262 -16.85 8.16 -8.26
N ILE A 263 -16.91 9.29 -8.98
CA ILE A 263 -18.00 9.62 -9.92
C ILE A 263 -18.03 8.64 -11.09
N ASN A 264 -16.88 8.27 -11.66
CA ASN A 264 -16.82 7.28 -12.73
C ASN A 264 -17.33 5.91 -12.27
N ILE A 265 -16.90 5.44 -11.10
CA ILE A 265 -17.41 4.19 -10.50
C ILE A 265 -18.92 4.28 -10.28
N PHE A 266 -19.43 5.41 -9.78
CA PHE A 266 -20.86 5.64 -9.61
C PHE A 266 -21.62 5.49 -10.92
N TRP A 267 -21.25 6.23 -11.97
CA TRP A 267 -21.97 6.19 -13.25
C TRP A 267 -21.95 4.82 -13.90
N ASN A 268 -20.84 4.08 -13.77
CA ASN A 268 -20.73 2.75 -14.34
C ASN A 268 -21.60 1.71 -13.61
N ASN A 269 -21.89 1.91 -12.32
CA ASN A 269 -22.61 0.93 -11.50
C ASN A 269 -24.05 1.31 -11.17
N VAL A 270 -24.43 2.60 -11.20
CA VAL A 270 -25.75 3.08 -10.74
C VAL A 270 -26.92 2.42 -11.48
N THR A 271 -26.74 2.08 -12.76
CA THR A 271 -27.74 1.38 -13.58
C THR A 271 -27.79 -0.13 -13.37
N HIS A 272 -26.76 -0.72 -12.77
CA HIS A 272 -26.58 -2.18 -12.63
C HIS A 272 -26.48 -2.62 -11.15
N CYS A 273 -27.31 -2.05 -10.27
CA CYS A 273 -27.34 -2.43 -8.86
C CYS A 273 -28.45 -3.46 -8.58
N PRO A 274 -28.13 -4.71 -8.19
CA PRO A 274 -29.13 -5.77 -8.03
C PRO A 274 -30.01 -5.60 -6.79
N ASN A 275 -29.55 -4.87 -5.78
CA ASN A 275 -30.17 -4.78 -4.46
C ASN A 275 -29.94 -3.40 -3.81
N PHE A 276 -30.79 -3.06 -2.84
CA PHE A 276 -30.75 -1.75 -2.15
C PHE A 276 -29.41 -1.46 -1.47
N LEU A 277 -28.75 -2.51 -0.94
CA LEU A 277 -27.44 -2.37 -0.29
C LEU A 277 -26.38 -1.83 -1.26
N THR A 278 -26.31 -2.37 -2.48
CA THR A 278 -25.41 -1.84 -3.51
C THR A 278 -25.81 -0.44 -3.94
N GLN A 279 -27.11 -0.18 -4.16
CA GLN A 279 -27.60 1.13 -4.57
C GLN A 279 -27.19 2.23 -3.57
N GLU A 280 -27.39 1.97 -2.27
CA GLU A 280 -26.99 2.90 -1.22
C GLU A 280 -25.48 3.10 -1.18
N TYR A 281 -24.70 2.00 -1.25
CA TYR A 281 -23.26 2.09 -1.21
C TYR A 281 -22.70 2.89 -2.38
N VAL A 282 -23.16 2.62 -3.61
CA VAL A 282 -22.78 3.33 -4.82
C VAL A 282 -23.14 4.82 -4.70
N CYS A 283 -24.34 5.17 -4.26
CA CYS A 283 -24.74 6.56 -4.01
C CYS A 283 -23.86 7.25 -2.95
N SER A 284 -23.49 6.55 -1.88
CA SER A 284 -22.62 7.07 -0.82
C SER A 284 -21.21 7.44 -1.34
N LEU A 285 -20.78 6.86 -2.45
CA LEU A 285 -19.51 7.20 -3.09
C LEU A 285 -19.47 8.64 -3.62
N ILE A 286 -20.59 9.35 -3.77
CA ILE A 286 -20.56 10.78 -4.15
C ILE A 286 -20.77 11.67 -2.92
N GLN A 287 -20.56 11.19 -1.69
CA GLN A 287 -20.67 12.04 -0.51
C GLN A 287 -19.73 13.26 -0.59
N PRO A 288 -20.24 14.51 -0.43
CA PRO A 288 -19.43 15.71 -0.43
C PRO A 288 -18.62 15.84 0.86
N ASN A 289 -17.42 16.42 0.77
CA ASN A 289 -16.65 16.81 1.94
C ASN A 289 -17.30 18.04 2.61
N TRP A 290 -17.05 18.23 3.91
CA TRP A 290 -17.64 19.32 4.69
C TRP A 290 -17.42 20.71 4.08
N LEU A 291 -16.23 20.95 3.52
CA LEU A 291 -15.91 22.18 2.82
C LEU A 291 -16.79 22.43 1.58
N VAL A 292 -17.07 21.38 0.82
CA VAL A 292 -17.96 21.46 -0.35
C VAL A 292 -19.37 21.82 0.10
N CYS A 293 -19.85 21.24 1.20
CA CYS A 293 -21.14 21.59 1.78
C CYS A 293 -21.20 23.07 2.17
N ILE A 294 -20.20 23.57 2.91
CA ILE A 294 -20.14 24.98 3.33
C ILE A 294 -20.16 25.92 2.11
N LEU A 295 -19.27 25.69 1.15
CA LEU A 295 -19.18 26.53 -0.04
C LEU A 295 -20.47 26.50 -0.87
N ALA A 296 -21.09 25.32 -0.98
CA ALA A 296 -22.28 25.17 -1.77
C ALA A 296 -23.52 25.80 -1.10
N TYR A 297 -23.65 25.72 0.23
CA TYR A 297 -24.65 26.50 0.97
C TYR A 297 -24.41 28.01 0.86
N ALA A 298 -23.17 28.48 0.98
CA ALA A 298 -22.84 29.90 0.81
C ALA A 298 -23.21 30.41 -0.59
N LEU A 299 -22.95 29.61 -1.62
CA LEU A 299 -23.31 29.91 -3.00
C LEU A 299 -24.83 29.91 -3.23
N LEU A 300 -25.55 28.95 -2.65
CA LEU A 300 -27.02 28.89 -2.73
C LEU A 300 -27.69 30.05 -2.00
N LEU A 301 -27.22 30.42 -0.80
CA LEU A 301 -27.72 31.57 -0.05
C LEU A 301 -27.47 32.88 -0.80
N LYS A 302 -26.26 33.08 -1.34
CA LYS A 302 -25.94 34.24 -2.18
C LYS A 302 -26.83 34.30 -3.42
N HIS A 303 -27.01 33.17 -4.10
CA HIS A 303 -27.84 33.12 -5.31
C HIS A 303 -29.31 33.42 -5.00
N SER A 304 -29.87 32.82 -3.94
CA SER A 304 -31.25 33.08 -3.54
C SER A 304 -31.50 34.50 -3.05
N TYR A 305 -30.46 35.21 -2.58
CA TYR A 305 -30.56 36.61 -2.20
C TYR A 305 -30.51 37.55 -3.42
N SER A 306 -29.68 37.22 -4.42
CA SER A 306 -29.46 38.09 -5.58
C SER A 306 -30.38 37.81 -6.77
N PHE A 307 -30.93 36.60 -6.89
CA PHE A 307 -31.71 36.17 -8.06
C PHE A 307 -33.00 35.49 -7.63
N PRO A 308 -34.08 35.60 -8.45
CA PRO A 308 -35.31 34.86 -8.22
C PRO A 308 -35.03 33.36 -8.31
N PHE A 309 -35.26 32.64 -7.21
CA PHE A 309 -35.06 31.20 -7.10
C PHE A 309 -36.32 30.56 -6.52
N TRP A 310 -36.69 29.38 -7.02
CA TRP A 310 -37.89 28.65 -6.58
C TRP A 310 -37.88 28.21 -5.10
N VAL A 311 -36.71 28.24 -4.45
CA VAL A 311 -36.56 27.98 -3.01
C VAL A 311 -36.22 29.28 -2.31
N SER A 312 -36.95 29.59 -1.25
CA SER A 312 -36.73 30.82 -0.49
C SER A 312 -35.39 30.81 0.26
N TYR A 313 -34.83 32.00 0.49
CA TYR A 313 -33.63 32.18 1.32
C TYR A 313 -33.80 31.54 2.71
N THR A 314 -34.98 31.71 3.32
CA THR A 314 -35.28 31.17 4.65
C THR A 314 -35.22 29.64 4.67
N THR A 315 -35.73 28.97 3.63
CA THR A 315 -35.68 27.52 3.51
C THR A 315 -34.25 27.00 3.38
N ILE A 316 -33.41 27.67 2.57
CA ILE A 316 -32.00 27.31 2.43
C ILE A 316 -31.28 27.49 3.78
N LEU A 317 -31.56 28.59 4.50
CA LEU A 317 -30.98 28.85 5.81
C LEU A 317 -31.38 27.77 6.85
N ILE A 318 -32.66 27.40 6.89
CA ILE A 318 -33.15 26.31 7.75
C ILE A 318 -32.41 25.01 7.43
N THR A 319 -32.30 24.62 6.15
CA THR A 319 -31.58 23.39 5.79
C THR A 319 -30.10 23.43 6.20
N PHE A 320 -29.43 24.57 6.08
CA PHE A 320 -28.06 24.74 6.56
C PHE A 320 -27.95 24.57 8.09
N ILE A 321 -28.86 25.19 8.85
CA ILE A 321 -28.91 25.06 10.31
C ILE A 321 -29.16 23.60 10.71
N THR A 322 -30.06 22.89 10.02
CA THR A 322 -30.31 21.46 10.31
C THR A 322 -29.08 20.59 10.07
N LEU A 323 -28.29 20.85 9.01
CA LEU A 323 -27.03 20.16 8.78
C LEU A 323 -26.01 20.45 9.89
N ALA A 324 -25.92 21.71 10.33
CA ALA A 324 -25.02 22.12 11.42
C ALA A 324 -25.41 21.44 12.74
N LEU A 325 -26.70 21.39 13.08
CA LEU A 325 -27.20 20.69 14.26
C LEU A 325 -26.90 19.19 14.19
N ALA A 326 -27.12 18.55 13.03
CA ALA A 326 -26.77 17.15 12.83
C ALA A 326 -25.27 16.89 13.03
N PHE A 327 -24.42 17.81 12.61
CA PHE A 327 -22.98 17.74 12.84
C PHE A 327 -22.63 17.88 14.32
N CYS A 328 -23.26 18.79 15.05
CA CYS A 328 -23.11 18.88 16.50
C CYS A 328 -23.49 17.57 17.20
N ILE A 329 -24.62 16.95 16.80
CA ILE A 329 -25.03 15.63 17.30
C ILE A 329 -23.96 14.56 17.01
N SER A 330 -23.36 14.58 15.82
CA SER A 330 -22.29 13.65 15.46
C SER A 330 -21.09 13.74 16.41
N LEU A 331 -20.72 14.96 16.84
CA LEU A 331 -19.58 15.19 17.73
C LEU A 331 -19.81 14.65 19.13
N MET A 332 -21.03 14.82 19.66
CA MET A 332 -21.39 14.33 21.00
C MET A 332 -21.25 12.80 21.11
N ASN A 333 -21.53 12.08 20.02
CA ASN A 333 -21.49 10.62 20.00
C ASN A 333 -20.07 10.02 19.94
N VAL A 334 -19.11 10.74 19.36
CA VAL A 334 -17.74 10.22 19.16
C VAL A 334 -16.93 10.20 20.46
N LYS A 335 -17.34 10.97 21.49
CA LYS A 335 -16.65 11.12 22.78
C LYS A 335 -15.17 11.51 22.59
N LEU A 336 -14.94 12.56 21.80
CA LEU A 336 -13.62 13.16 21.63
C LEU A 336 -13.23 13.94 22.90
N TYR A 337 -11.93 14.00 23.19
CA TYR A 337 -11.39 14.89 24.23
C TYR A 337 -11.45 16.35 23.77
N ALA A 338 -11.47 17.30 24.72
CA ALA A 338 -11.56 18.74 24.42
C ALA A 338 -10.52 19.22 23.39
N LYS A 339 -9.26 18.78 23.53
CA LYS A 339 -8.16 19.11 22.59
C LYS A 339 -8.37 18.54 21.18
N GLU A 340 -9.05 17.41 21.07
CA GLU A 340 -9.28 16.73 19.80
C GLU A 340 -10.34 17.42 18.96
N HIS A 341 -11.29 18.12 19.59
CA HIS A 341 -12.19 18.99 18.86
C HIS A 341 -11.43 20.06 18.06
N LEU A 342 -10.39 20.67 18.65
CA LEU A 342 -9.54 21.65 17.94
C LEU A 342 -8.85 21.03 16.72
N TYR A 343 -8.31 19.80 16.86
CA TYR A 343 -7.69 19.09 15.75
C TYR A 343 -8.68 18.74 14.64
N LEU A 344 -9.91 18.35 14.99
CA LEU A 344 -10.95 18.06 14.02
C LEU A 344 -11.36 19.31 13.23
N PHE A 345 -11.53 20.46 13.90
CA PHE A 345 -11.84 21.73 13.24
C PHE A 345 -10.68 22.29 12.40
N ALA A 346 -9.44 21.87 12.67
CA ALA A 346 -8.28 22.19 11.84
C ALA A 346 -8.18 21.32 10.56
N TYR A 347 -8.89 20.19 10.50
CA TYR A 347 -8.82 19.27 9.36
C TYR A 347 -9.24 19.90 8.01
N PRO A 348 -10.31 20.72 7.91
CA PRO A 348 -10.64 21.42 6.66
C PRO A 348 -9.49 22.27 6.14
N ILE A 349 -8.75 22.96 7.01
CA ILE A 349 -7.58 23.78 6.63
C ILE A 349 -6.47 22.89 6.06
N TYR A 350 -6.18 21.77 6.73
CA TYR A 350 -5.25 20.76 6.21
C TYR A 350 -5.69 20.22 4.84
N SER A 351 -6.97 19.88 4.68
CA SER A 351 -7.53 19.36 3.43
C SER A 351 -7.39 20.38 2.29
N ILE A 352 -7.64 21.66 2.55
CA ILE A 352 -7.43 22.74 1.57
C ILE A 352 -5.95 22.80 1.18
N GLY A 353 -5.04 22.85 2.17
CA GLY A 353 -3.60 22.89 1.92
C GLY A 353 -3.12 21.71 1.08
N HIS A 354 -3.66 20.52 1.33
CA HIS A 354 -3.36 19.31 0.56
C HIS A 354 -3.90 19.38 -0.88
N ILE A 355 -5.11 19.90 -1.09
CA ILE A 355 -5.69 20.11 -2.43
C ILE A 355 -4.86 21.13 -3.22
N ILE A 356 -4.54 22.28 -2.61
CA ILE A 356 -3.74 23.35 -3.21
C ILE A 356 -2.36 22.82 -3.61
N LYS A 357 -1.69 22.08 -2.72
CA LYS A 357 -0.36 21.49 -2.99
C LYS A 357 -0.37 20.52 -4.18
N ASN A 358 -1.48 19.85 -4.43
CA ASN A 358 -1.65 18.88 -5.51
C ASN A 358 -2.33 19.46 -6.75
N PHE A 359 -2.67 20.76 -6.74
CA PHE A 359 -3.33 21.42 -7.86
C PHE A 359 -2.39 21.47 -9.08
N PRO A 360 -2.82 21.12 -10.30
CA PRO A 360 -1.95 20.97 -11.47
C PRO A 360 -0.97 22.13 -11.75
N PRO A 361 -1.37 23.41 -11.73
CA PRO A 361 -0.43 24.52 -11.97
C PRO A 361 0.59 24.71 -10.83
N ILE A 362 0.19 24.46 -9.58
CA ILE A 362 1.08 24.53 -8.41
C ILE A 362 2.06 23.36 -8.42
N ARG A 363 1.62 22.18 -8.87
CA ARG A 363 2.48 21.02 -9.07
C ARG A 363 3.49 21.26 -10.20
N GLY A 364 3.09 21.93 -11.27
CA GLY A 364 3.96 22.31 -12.39
C GLY A 364 5.06 23.30 -11.97
N THR A 365 4.67 24.38 -11.30
CA THR A 365 5.62 25.37 -10.76
C THR A 365 6.55 24.77 -9.71
N ARG A 366 6.04 23.94 -8.79
CA ARG A 366 6.87 23.23 -7.82
C ARG A 366 7.82 22.23 -8.47
N ARG A 367 7.42 21.54 -9.54
CA ARG A 367 8.31 20.69 -10.34
C ARG A 367 9.40 21.50 -11.04
N LEU A 368 9.08 22.68 -11.56
CA LEU A 368 10.05 23.59 -12.15
C LEU A 368 11.04 24.14 -11.12
N ILE A 369 10.57 24.49 -9.91
CA ILE A 369 11.41 24.94 -8.80
C ILE A 369 12.27 23.80 -8.25
N ASN A 370 11.71 22.60 -8.07
CA ASN A 370 12.49 21.43 -7.64
C ASN A 370 13.50 20.96 -8.70
N LYS A 371 13.18 21.09 -10.01
CA LYS A 371 14.15 20.84 -11.10
C LYS A 371 15.33 21.82 -11.05
N ARG A 372 15.15 23.03 -10.49
CA ARG A 372 16.27 23.96 -10.25
C ARG A 372 17.14 23.57 -9.05
N HIS A 373 16.64 22.74 -8.13
CA HIS A 373 17.37 22.32 -6.93
C HIS A 373 18.03 20.93 -7.03
N HIS A 374 17.57 20.04 -7.93
CA HIS A 374 18.32 18.83 -8.27
C HIS A 374 19.25 19.12 -9.44
N LYS A 375 20.56 19.31 -9.16
CA LYS A 375 21.59 19.09 -10.18
C LYS A 375 21.41 17.65 -10.67
N HIS A 376 21.16 17.46 -11.96
CA HIS A 376 21.29 16.16 -12.63
C HIS A 376 22.73 15.71 -12.38
N ASN A 377 22.94 14.77 -11.45
CA ASN A 377 24.26 14.25 -11.14
C ASN A 377 24.53 13.12 -12.13
N VAL A 378 24.96 13.50 -13.34
CA VAL A 378 25.45 12.53 -14.31
C VAL A 378 26.93 12.30 -14.01
N GLU A 379 27.23 11.18 -13.38
CA GLU A 379 28.61 10.74 -13.17
C GLU A 379 29.06 9.92 -14.38
N LYS A 380 30.18 10.34 -14.98
CA LYS A 380 30.76 9.70 -16.16
C LYS A 380 32.18 9.28 -15.88
N MET A 381 32.52 8.04 -16.19
CA MET A 381 33.89 7.52 -16.10
C MET A 381 34.27 6.90 -17.45
N VAL A 382 35.41 7.29 -18.00
CA VAL A 382 35.94 6.73 -19.25
C VAL A 382 37.12 5.83 -18.93
N THR A 383 37.07 4.59 -19.41
CA THR A 383 38.14 3.60 -19.23
C THR A 383 38.55 3.01 -20.57
N ASN A 384 39.85 2.79 -20.75
CA ASN A 384 40.38 2.11 -21.94
C ASN A 384 40.23 0.60 -21.74
N ILE A 385 39.66 -0.08 -22.75
CA ILE A 385 39.41 -1.52 -22.75
C ILE A 385 40.00 -2.16 -24.00
N ILE A 386 40.22 -3.48 -23.94
CA ILE A 386 40.72 -4.29 -25.05
C ILE A 386 39.57 -5.17 -25.54
N VAL A 387 39.33 -5.16 -26.85
CA VAL A 387 38.35 -6.00 -27.53
C VAL A 387 39.09 -6.89 -28.53
N THR A 388 38.72 -8.15 -28.66
CA THR A 388 39.38 -9.08 -29.57
C THR A 388 38.37 -9.69 -30.54
N ASP A 389 38.80 -9.91 -31.78
CA ASP A 389 38.04 -10.59 -32.84
C ASP A 389 38.57 -12.03 -33.04
N GLY A 390 39.16 -12.61 -31.99
CA GLY A 390 39.86 -13.90 -32.00
C GLY A 390 41.22 -13.92 -32.72
N LYS A 391 41.51 -12.96 -33.61
CA LYS A 391 42.78 -12.87 -34.36
C LYS A 391 43.64 -11.66 -34.01
N LYS A 392 43.02 -10.53 -33.63
CA LYS A 392 43.69 -9.26 -33.33
C LYS A 392 43.01 -8.56 -32.16
N ASP A 393 43.82 -7.89 -31.35
CA ASP A 393 43.36 -7.09 -30.23
C ASP A 393 43.25 -5.61 -30.63
N PHE A 394 42.12 -5.00 -30.29
CA PHE A 394 41.79 -3.61 -30.54
C PHE A 394 41.65 -2.84 -29.23
N GLN A 395 42.28 -1.68 -29.15
CA GLN A 395 42.09 -0.77 -28.02
C GLN A 395 40.88 0.12 -28.28
N CYS A 396 39.90 0.06 -27.37
CA CYS A 396 38.65 0.80 -27.43
C CYS A 396 38.41 1.57 -26.12
N GLN A 397 37.43 2.47 -26.13
CA GLN A 397 37.03 3.23 -24.94
C GLN A 397 35.64 2.82 -24.48
N LEU A 398 35.49 2.73 -23.16
CA LEU A 398 34.23 2.44 -22.49
C LEU A 398 33.88 3.62 -21.58
N GLU A 399 32.80 4.32 -21.90
CA GLU A 399 32.22 5.39 -21.08
C GLU A 399 31.09 4.79 -20.22
N LEU A 400 31.34 4.68 -18.92
CA LEU A 400 30.40 4.25 -17.90
C LEU A 400 29.60 5.48 -17.44
N ILE A 401 28.27 5.42 -17.55
CA ILE A 401 27.38 6.54 -17.27
C ILE A 401 26.42 6.12 -16.16
N SER A 402 26.48 6.81 -15.02
CA SER A 402 25.51 6.69 -13.93
C SER A 402 24.60 7.93 -13.96
N ASP A 403 23.31 7.73 -14.18
CA ASP A 403 22.29 8.78 -14.29
C ASP A 403 21.15 8.47 -13.31
N ASP A 404 21.07 9.24 -12.23
CA ASP A 404 20.04 9.11 -11.18
C ASP A 404 19.84 7.66 -10.65
N GLY A 405 20.94 6.92 -10.49
CA GLY A 405 20.92 5.54 -9.99
C GLY A 405 20.67 4.47 -11.06
N LEU A 406 20.57 4.86 -12.33
CA LEU A 406 20.53 3.97 -13.49
C LEU A 406 21.90 3.96 -14.21
N ALA A 407 22.30 2.77 -14.61
CA ALA A 407 23.54 2.47 -15.29
C ALA A 407 23.34 2.38 -16.82
N ARG A 408 24.22 3.04 -17.57
CA ARG A 408 24.39 2.88 -19.01
C ARG A 408 25.87 2.75 -19.35
N VAL A 409 26.13 2.06 -20.45
CA VAL A 409 27.49 1.91 -20.96
C VAL A 409 27.53 2.37 -22.41
N LYS A 410 28.52 3.19 -22.73
CA LYS A 410 28.78 3.67 -24.08
C LYS A 410 30.14 3.17 -24.54
N PHE A 411 30.12 2.33 -25.57
CA PHE A 411 31.30 1.81 -26.24
C PHE A 411 31.72 2.77 -27.36
N ILE A 412 33.01 3.06 -27.46
CA ILE A 412 33.59 4.01 -28.42
C ILE A 412 34.77 3.34 -29.12
N ASN A 413 34.68 3.20 -30.44
CA ASN A 413 35.73 2.64 -31.30
C ASN A 413 35.93 3.53 -32.53
N LYS A 414 37.09 4.21 -32.62
CA LYS A 414 37.54 5.03 -33.77
C LYS A 414 36.42 5.89 -34.41
N GLY A 415 35.67 6.61 -33.57
CA GLY A 415 34.60 7.53 -33.99
C GLY A 415 33.20 6.93 -34.07
N LYS A 416 33.04 5.61 -34.05
CA LYS A 416 31.73 4.96 -33.90
C LYS A 416 31.42 4.76 -32.42
N THR A 417 30.23 5.18 -32.00
CA THR A 417 29.76 5.04 -30.62
C THR A 417 28.51 4.19 -30.56
N TYR A 418 28.46 3.27 -29.61
CA TYR A 418 27.31 2.44 -29.33
C TYR A 418 26.91 2.62 -27.85
N ILE A 419 25.63 2.84 -27.57
CA ILE A 419 25.09 3.02 -26.21
C ILE A 419 24.09 1.90 -25.95
N THR A 420 24.14 1.30 -24.75
CA THR A 420 23.15 0.33 -24.29
C THR A 420 21.73 0.88 -24.45
N LYS A 421 20.80 0.07 -24.99
CA LYS A 421 19.43 0.52 -25.28
C LYS A 421 18.61 0.68 -24.01
N ASN A 422 18.85 -0.20 -23.03
CA ASN A 422 18.13 -0.21 -21.77
C ASN A 422 18.91 0.54 -20.69
N ASN A 423 18.17 1.17 -19.79
CA ASN A 423 18.71 1.69 -18.55
C ASN A 423 18.71 0.54 -17.54
N HIS A 424 19.88 0.15 -17.05
CA HIS A 424 20.01 -0.95 -16.11
C HIS A 424 20.06 -0.43 -14.68
N LEU A 425 19.59 -1.22 -13.71
CA LEU A 425 19.74 -0.86 -12.29
C LEU A 425 21.20 -1.03 -11.83
N ARG A 426 21.99 -1.86 -12.51
CA ARG A 426 23.38 -2.19 -12.16
C ARG A 426 24.32 -2.04 -13.35
N MET A 427 25.54 -1.58 -13.10
CA MET A 427 26.58 -1.44 -14.14
C MET A 427 26.95 -2.79 -14.77
N VAL A 428 26.95 -3.88 -13.99
CA VAL A 428 27.24 -5.24 -14.46
C VAL A 428 26.27 -5.67 -15.56
N ASP A 429 24.99 -5.34 -15.43
CA ASP A 429 23.94 -5.73 -16.38
C ASP A 429 24.02 -4.90 -17.67
N ALA A 430 24.37 -3.61 -17.55
CA ALA A 430 24.66 -2.76 -18.70
C ALA A 430 25.88 -3.27 -19.49
N ILE A 431 26.93 -3.72 -18.81
CA ILE A 431 28.08 -4.34 -19.47
C ILE A 431 27.69 -5.68 -20.12
N LYS A 432 26.84 -6.52 -19.48
CA LYS A 432 26.34 -7.76 -20.11
C LYS A 432 25.58 -7.49 -21.41
N GLU A 433 24.71 -6.48 -21.43
CA GLU A 433 24.00 -6.09 -22.66
C GLU A 433 24.97 -5.68 -23.77
N LEU A 434 26.03 -4.95 -23.41
CA LEU A 434 27.08 -4.58 -24.35
C LEU A 434 27.83 -5.82 -24.86
N THR A 435 28.22 -6.74 -23.97
CA THR A 435 28.93 -7.97 -24.34
C THR A 435 28.11 -8.80 -25.32
N LYS A 436 26.83 -9.08 -25.02
CA LYS A 436 25.95 -9.83 -25.93
C LYS A 436 25.90 -9.23 -27.33
N LYS A 437 25.84 -7.89 -27.41
CA LYS A 437 25.83 -7.20 -28.70
C LYS A 437 27.15 -7.22 -29.42
N LEU A 438 28.28 -7.23 -28.72
CA LEU A 438 29.58 -7.37 -29.35
C LEU A 438 29.80 -8.81 -29.83
N ASP A 439 29.30 -9.80 -29.09
CA ASP A 439 29.32 -11.22 -29.49
C ASP A 439 28.52 -11.43 -30.79
N ASP A 440 27.38 -10.75 -30.96
CA ASP A 440 26.60 -10.76 -32.22
C ASP A 440 27.44 -10.29 -33.44
N TYR A 441 28.48 -9.47 -33.21
CA TYR A 441 29.43 -9.00 -34.23
C TYR A 441 30.75 -9.79 -34.26
N GLY A 442 30.87 -10.87 -33.50
CA GLY A 442 32.09 -11.69 -33.40
C GLY A 442 33.20 -11.08 -32.54
N LEU A 443 32.89 -10.05 -31.74
CA LEU A 443 33.86 -9.33 -30.92
C LEU A 443 33.70 -9.69 -29.45
N SER A 444 34.78 -10.09 -28.77
CA SER A 444 34.75 -10.36 -27.33
C SER A 444 35.51 -9.31 -26.50
N LEU A 445 34.91 -8.95 -25.36
CA LEU A 445 35.44 -7.96 -24.42
C LEU A 445 36.44 -8.60 -23.45
N LYS A 446 37.71 -8.18 -23.47
CA LYS A 446 38.75 -8.65 -22.51
C LYS A 446 38.68 -7.89 -21.18
N ILE A 447 37.57 -7.99 -20.46
CA ILE A 447 37.35 -7.35 -19.15
C ILE A 447 37.20 -8.39 -18.04
N CYS A 448 37.48 -8.01 -16.79
CA CYS A 448 37.39 -8.92 -15.64
C CYS A 448 36.03 -9.60 -15.52
N GLN A 449 34.93 -8.93 -15.85
CA GLN A 449 33.58 -9.51 -15.85
C GLN A 449 33.44 -10.78 -16.70
N CYS A 450 34.16 -10.84 -17.82
CA CYS A 450 34.09 -11.92 -18.79
C CYS A 450 35.19 -12.98 -18.54
N CYS A 451 35.97 -12.81 -17.48
CA CYS A 451 37.15 -13.62 -17.20
C CYS A 451 36.80 -14.77 -16.24
N LYS A 452 37.27 -15.98 -16.56
CA LYS A 452 37.11 -17.18 -15.71
C LYS A 452 37.66 -17.01 -14.28
N TYR A 453 38.67 -16.16 -14.09
CA TYR A 453 39.35 -15.98 -12.82
C TYR A 453 38.73 -14.91 -11.90
N PHE A 454 37.66 -14.25 -12.32
CA PHE A 454 37.02 -13.17 -11.56
C PHE A 454 35.92 -13.69 -10.63
N GLN A 455 35.91 -13.22 -9.38
CA GLN A 455 34.86 -13.49 -8.41
C GLN A 455 34.27 -12.17 -7.88
N PRO A 456 32.95 -11.94 -7.96
CA PRO A 456 32.34 -10.71 -7.46
C PRO A 456 32.30 -10.68 -5.92
N ILE A 457 32.54 -9.52 -5.32
CA ILE A 457 32.34 -9.30 -3.88
C ILE A 457 31.01 -8.57 -3.66
N VAL A 458 30.20 -9.04 -2.71
CA VAL A 458 28.93 -8.41 -2.35
C VAL A 458 29.17 -7.27 -1.36
N ASP A 459 29.48 -6.08 -1.89
CA ASP A 459 29.83 -4.88 -1.11
C ASP A 459 28.62 -4.11 -0.52
N GLY A 460 27.40 -4.65 -0.61
CA GLY A 460 26.16 -3.96 -0.18
C GLY A 460 25.78 -2.72 -1.00
N SER A 461 26.61 -2.32 -1.98
CA SER A 461 26.30 -1.28 -2.96
C SER A 461 25.42 -1.82 -4.10
N THR A 462 24.51 -1.00 -4.62
CA THR A 462 23.58 -1.39 -5.69
C THR A 462 24.28 -1.81 -6.98
N ASN A 463 25.49 -1.30 -7.24
CA ASN A 463 26.17 -1.44 -8.53
C ASN A 463 27.11 -2.66 -8.64
N MET A 464 27.45 -3.34 -7.53
CA MET A 464 28.31 -4.55 -7.47
C MET A 464 29.55 -4.47 -8.39
N ILE A 465 30.34 -3.40 -8.23
CA ILE A 465 31.45 -3.04 -9.13
C ILE A 465 32.77 -3.75 -8.78
N LYS A 466 32.92 -4.22 -7.55
CA LYS A 466 34.19 -4.76 -7.04
C LYS A 466 34.19 -6.30 -7.03
N GLY A 467 35.35 -6.87 -7.27
CA GLY A 467 35.59 -8.29 -7.18
C GLY A 467 37.05 -8.61 -6.90
N CYS A 468 37.37 -9.89 -7.01
CA CYS A 468 38.68 -10.45 -6.74
C CYS A 468 39.16 -11.27 -7.93
N CYS A 469 40.46 -11.23 -8.21
CA CYS A 469 41.10 -12.05 -9.24
C CYS A 469 41.86 -13.24 -8.63
N ASN A 470 41.55 -14.45 -9.11
CA ASN A 470 42.18 -15.70 -8.68
C ASN A 470 43.28 -16.22 -9.62
N CYS A 471 43.68 -15.47 -10.65
CA CYS A 471 44.67 -15.90 -11.65
C CYS A 471 46.07 -16.15 -11.05
N LYS A 472 46.60 -17.38 -11.12
CA LYS A 472 47.95 -17.73 -10.61
C LYS A 472 49.05 -17.35 -11.63
N PHE A 473 50.14 -16.72 -11.16
CA PHE A 473 51.33 -16.41 -11.98
C PHE A 473 52.62 -16.52 -11.17
N GLN A 474 53.77 -16.66 -11.86
CA GLN A 474 55.08 -16.82 -11.22
C GLN A 474 55.39 -15.60 -10.34
N GLY A 475 55.63 -15.83 -9.05
CA GLY A 475 55.86 -14.78 -8.04
C GLY A 475 54.70 -14.52 -7.06
N ARG A 476 53.56 -15.22 -7.18
CA ARG A 476 52.41 -15.07 -6.26
C ARG A 476 52.49 -16.02 -5.06
N VAL A 477 52.19 -15.51 -3.86
CA VAL A 477 52.02 -16.30 -2.63
C VAL A 477 50.65 -16.98 -2.65
N GLU A 478 50.57 -18.26 -2.29
CA GLU A 478 49.29 -18.97 -2.22
C GLU A 478 48.38 -18.35 -1.16
N GLY A 479 47.23 -17.81 -1.58
CA GLY A 479 46.22 -17.21 -0.70
C GLY A 479 45.98 -15.70 -0.90
N ASP A 480 46.82 -14.99 -1.65
CA ASP A 480 46.63 -13.55 -1.88
C ASP A 480 45.42 -13.25 -2.76
N ILE A 481 44.60 -12.25 -2.40
CA ILE A 481 43.40 -11.84 -3.15
C ILE A 481 43.66 -10.47 -3.78
N ILE A 482 43.61 -10.36 -5.11
CA ILE A 482 43.80 -9.08 -5.81
C ILE A 482 42.42 -8.40 -5.99
N PRO A 483 42.16 -7.25 -5.35
CA PRO A 483 40.93 -6.50 -5.59
C PRO A 483 40.94 -5.90 -7.00
N THR A 484 39.91 -6.17 -7.79
CA THR A 484 39.75 -5.67 -9.16
C THR A 484 38.36 -5.12 -9.40
N LEU A 485 38.24 -4.27 -10.43
CA LEU A 485 36.95 -3.75 -10.90
C LEU A 485 36.48 -4.57 -12.10
N VAL A 486 35.17 -4.64 -12.26
CA VAL A 486 34.48 -5.43 -13.31
C VAL A 486 34.96 -5.10 -14.74
N TRP A 487 35.36 -3.85 -15.01
CA TRP A 487 35.81 -3.38 -16.33
C TRP A 487 37.34 -3.36 -16.54
N ASN A 488 38.13 -3.82 -15.56
CA ASN A 488 39.59 -3.84 -15.72
C ASN A 488 40.01 -4.88 -16.77
N THR A 489 41.00 -4.54 -17.59
CA THR A 489 41.58 -5.44 -18.58
C THR A 489 42.78 -6.20 -18.01
N CYS A 490 43.02 -7.42 -18.48
CA CYS A 490 44.13 -8.27 -18.03
C CYS A 490 44.82 -8.94 -19.23
N PRO A 491 46.16 -8.98 -19.28
CA PRO A 491 46.87 -9.68 -20.35
C PRO A 491 46.72 -11.22 -20.29
N ARG A 492 46.34 -11.78 -19.14
CA ARG A 492 46.06 -13.22 -18.96
C ARG A 492 44.56 -13.53 -18.94
N PHE A 493 43.79 -12.77 -19.71
CA PHE A 493 42.35 -12.97 -19.83
C PHE A 493 42.06 -14.35 -20.47
N GLU A 494 41.26 -15.15 -19.77
CA GLU A 494 40.63 -16.36 -20.31
C GLU A 494 39.13 -16.18 -20.26
N GLU A 495 38.49 -16.39 -21.40
CA GLU A 495 37.05 -16.23 -21.55
C GLU A 495 36.29 -17.25 -20.70
N GLN A 496 35.29 -16.77 -19.97
CA GLN A 496 34.41 -17.63 -19.18
C GLN A 496 33.44 -18.37 -20.11
N ASN A 497 33.47 -19.71 -20.08
CA ASN A 497 32.42 -20.52 -20.72
C ASN A 497 31.10 -20.33 -19.96
N ILE A 498 30.25 -19.44 -20.45
CA ILE A 498 28.88 -19.28 -19.96
C ILE A 498 28.03 -20.29 -20.72
N VAL A 499 27.78 -21.46 -20.14
CA VAL A 499 26.72 -22.34 -20.62
C VAL A 499 25.41 -21.69 -20.19
N GLU A 500 24.63 -21.18 -21.15
CA GLU A 500 23.26 -20.75 -20.87
C GLU A 500 22.46 -21.99 -20.43
N LEU A 501 22.28 -22.14 -19.11
CA LEU A 501 21.26 -23.03 -18.57
C LEU A 501 19.93 -22.40 -18.93
N PHE A 502 19.18 -23.09 -19.79
CA PHE A 502 17.84 -22.75 -20.25
C PHE A 502 16.92 -22.23 -19.13
#